data_AF-A0A420VDU1-F1
#
_entry.id   AF-A0A420VDU1-F1
#
_cell.length_a   1.000
_cell.length_b   1.000
_cell.length_c   1.000
_cell.angle_alpha   90.00
_cell.angle_beta   90.00
_cell.angle_gamma   90.00
#
_symmetry.space_group_name_H-M   'P 1'
#
loop_
_entity.id
_entity.type
_entity.pdbx_description
1 polymer ?
#
loop_
_entity_poly.entity_id
_entity_poly.type
_entity_poly.pdbx_seq_one_letter_code
_entity_poly.pdbx_strand_id
1 'polypeptide(L)'
;MKKEKIYKLIDEKIRRLPPYVEYYVDYKRADDRAKPNTLLSYLYDYERFFGWLIEEGYHQGEPWEVPLSVLENLRREDITNFQSYLLRYTKMEKRSSRNRMISSLKSLFHYLSQIHEDENGDPLLKRNVMAKVEMKSAKKTPREQAENFKKSSLQISGRNRRFLGFCGKSLRESRSRLAGKRTCQEAFATLLRIKQGAGFGFHFPHFRQWLTG
;
A
#
# COMPACT_ATOMS: atom_id res chain seq x y z
N MET A 1 -3.82 32.50 -1.84
CA MET A 1 -5.08 32.27 -2.59
C MET A 1 -5.44 30.79 -2.85
N LYS A 2 -4.59 29.94 -3.46
CA LYS A 2 -5.00 28.54 -3.75
C LYS A 2 -5.32 27.68 -2.52
N LYS A 3 -4.53 27.82 -1.43
CA LYS A 3 -4.67 27.02 -0.20
C LYS A 3 -5.98 27.34 0.55
N GLU A 4 -6.32 28.62 0.68
CA GLU A 4 -7.52 29.09 1.37
C GLU A 4 -8.81 28.62 0.68
N LYS A 5 -8.85 28.66 -0.66
CA LYS A 5 -9.96 28.10 -1.44
C LYS A 5 -10.16 26.60 -1.18
N ILE A 6 -9.07 25.84 -1.03
CA ILE A 6 -9.14 24.41 -0.72
C ILE A 6 -9.73 24.19 0.68
N TYR A 7 -9.35 24.99 1.67
CA TYR A 7 -9.91 24.85 3.02
C TYR A 7 -11.40 25.16 3.05
N LYS A 8 -11.87 26.21 2.34
CA LYS A 8 -13.30 26.48 2.21
C LYS A 8 -14.07 25.28 1.62
N LEU A 9 -13.53 24.66 0.57
CA LEU A 9 -14.11 23.44 -0.01
C LEU A 9 -14.09 22.25 0.95
N ILE A 10 -13.07 22.13 1.79
CA ILE A 10 -13.02 21.10 2.83
C ILE A 10 -14.15 21.34 3.84
N ASP A 11 -14.30 22.55 4.34
CA ASP A 11 -15.32 22.89 5.34
C ASP A 11 -16.75 22.67 4.81
N GLU A 12 -16.99 22.99 3.54
CA GLU A 12 -18.26 22.70 2.86
C GLU A 12 -18.57 21.20 2.79
N LYS A 13 -17.54 20.37 2.60
CA LYS A 13 -17.70 18.91 2.45
C LYS A 13 -17.90 18.19 3.76
N ILE A 14 -17.19 18.61 4.82
CA ILE A 14 -17.30 17.98 6.14
C ILE A 14 -18.75 18.00 6.62
N ARG A 15 -19.49 19.08 6.34
CA ARG A 15 -20.91 19.20 6.70
C ARG A 15 -21.84 18.15 6.08
N ARG A 16 -21.40 17.44 5.05
CA ARG A 16 -22.18 16.37 4.36
C ARG A 16 -21.70 14.97 4.75
N LEU A 17 -20.78 14.88 5.69
CA LEU A 17 -20.17 13.64 6.14
C LEU A 17 -20.47 13.43 7.62
N PRO A 18 -20.35 12.18 8.12
CA PRO A 18 -20.57 11.92 9.53
C PRO A 18 -19.61 12.72 10.44
N PRO A 19 -20.06 13.13 11.64
CA PRO A 19 -19.27 13.99 12.54
C PRO A 19 -17.87 13.46 12.86
N TYR A 20 -17.71 12.14 12.97
CA TYR A 20 -16.41 11.53 13.24
C TYR A 20 -15.37 11.74 12.12
N VAL A 21 -15.81 12.13 10.91
CA VAL A 21 -14.90 12.53 9.82
C VAL A 21 -14.31 13.92 10.08
N GLU A 22 -15.04 14.81 10.75
CA GLU A 22 -14.54 16.13 11.15
C GLU A 22 -13.37 15.99 12.13
N TYR A 23 -13.51 15.15 13.16
CA TYR A 23 -12.41 14.86 14.10
C TYR A 23 -11.16 14.35 13.39
N TYR A 24 -11.34 13.45 12.41
CA TYR A 24 -10.24 12.97 11.58
C TYR A 24 -9.59 14.08 10.75
N VAL A 25 -10.39 14.99 10.19
CA VAL A 25 -9.88 16.13 9.41
C VAL A 25 -9.08 17.06 10.31
N ASP A 26 -9.58 17.39 11.50
CA ASP A 26 -8.88 18.27 12.43
C ASP A 26 -7.56 17.66 12.92
N TYR A 27 -7.57 16.36 13.22
CA TYR A 27 -6.35 15.59 13.49
C TYR A 27 -5.35 15.70 12.33
N LYS A 28 -5.81 15.54 11.09
CA LYS A 28 -4.94 15.67 9.90
C LYS A 28 -4.48 17.09 9.65
N ARG A 29 -5.27 18.11 9.99
CA ARG A 29 -4.89 19.52 9.84
C ARG A 29 -3.78 19.92 10.80
N ALA A 30 -3.73 19.30 11.98
CA ALA A 30 -2.65 19.48 12.95
C ALA A 30 -1.33 18.80 12.53
N ASP A 31 -1.38 17.81 11.63
CA ASP A 31 -0.19 17.16 11.07
C ASP A 31 0.36 17.95 9.87
N ASP A 32 1.53 18.58 10.04
CA ASP A 32 2.24 19.35 9.01
C ASP A 32 2.53 18.57 7.72
N ARG A 33 2.51 17.23 7.77
CA ARG A 33 2.73 16.36 6.61
C ARG A 33 1.49 16.25 5.71
N ALA A 34 0.31 16.54 6.23
CA ALA A 34 -0.94 16.38 5.50
C ALA A 34 -1.16 17.54 4.51
N LYS A 35 -1.09 17.24 3.22
CA LYS A 35 -1.36 18.23 2.18
C LYS A 35 -2.85 18.49 2.03
N PRO A 36 -3.32 19.75 1.94
CA PRO A 36 -4.74 20.08 1.81
C PRO A 36 -5.43 19.42 0.61
N ASN A 37 -4.73 19.29 -0.53
CA ASN A 37 -5.26 18.60 -1.71
C ASN A 37 -5.49 17.10 -1.48
N THR A 38 -4.62 16.46 -0.70
CA THR A 38 -4.76 15.05 -0.34
C THR A 38 -5.96 14.86 0.58
N LEU A 39 -6.11 15.73 1.57
CA LEU A 39 -7.25 15.72 2.47
C LEU A 39 -8.57 15.96 1.72
N LEU A 40 -8.61 16.94 0.82
CA LEU A 40 -9.78 17.18 -0.04
C LEU A 40 -10.11 15.94 -0.89
N SER A 41 -9.10 15.27 -1.45
CA SER A 41 -9.29 14.01 -2.19
C SER A 41 -9.90 12.92 -1.31
N TYR A 42 -9.50 12.85 -0.04
CA TYR A 42 -10.08 11.89 0.91
C TYR A 42 -11.55 12.19 1.19
N LEU A 43 -11.96 13.44 1.29
CA LEU A 43 -13.37 13.81 1.50
C LEU A 43 -14.25 13.41 0.31
N TYR A 44 -13.78 13.61 -0.93
CA TYR A 44 -14.48 13.09 -2.11
C TYR A 44 -14.58 11.57 -2.10
N ASP A 45 -13.54 10.89 -1.61
CA ASP A 45 -13.54 9.44 -1.49
C ASP A 45 -14.56 8.99 -0.41
N TYR A 46 -14.65 9.72 0.71
CA TYR A 46 -15.62 9.46 1.79
C TYR A 46 -17.06 9.73 1.38
N GLU A 47 -17.36 10.85 0.72
CA GLU A 47 -18.71 11.15 0.21
C GLU A 47 -19.24 10.02 -0.66
N ARG A 48 -18.37 9.46 -1.51
CA ARG A 48 -18.73 8.33 -2.37
C ARG A 48 -18.99 7.06 -1.58
N PHE A 49 -18.18 6.79 -0.55
CA PHE A 49 -18.34 5.61 0.28
C PHE A 49 -19.61 5.68 1.13
N PHE A 50 -19.88 6.81 1.78
CA PHE A 50 -21.10 6.99 2.57
C PHE A 50 -22.35 7.04 1.69
N GLY A 51 -22.30 7.67 0.52
CA GLY A 51 -23.38 7.60 -0.46
C GLY A 51 -23.68 6.16 -0.89
N TRP A 52 -22.63 5.36 -1.16
CA TRP A 52 -22.79 3.94 -1.46
C TRP A 52 -23.42 3.15 -0.30
N LEU A 53 -23.09 3.47 0.96
CA LEU A 53 -23.74 2.81 2.11
C LEU A 53 -25.25 3.06 2.16
N ILE A 54 -25.70 4.26 1.79
CA ILE A 54 -27.13 4.57 1.70
C ILE A 54 -27.76 3.84 0.51
N GLU A 55 -27.12 3.89 -0.68
CA GLU A 55 -27.62 3.25 -1.91
C GLU A 55 -27.85 1.74 -1.76
N GLU A 56 -26.95 1.04 -1.04
CA GLU A 56 -27.08 -0.41 -0.78
C GLU A 56 -27.93 -0.73 0.45
N GLY A 57 -28.44 0.28 1.17
CA GLY A 57 -29.33 0.10 2.32
C GLY A 57 -28.65 -0.33 3.61
N TYR A 58 -27.34 -0.06 3.79
CA TYR A 58 -26.66 -0.26 5.08
C TYR A 58 -27.13 0.73 6.16
N HIS A 59 -27.68 1.87 5.74
CA HIS A 59 -28.30 2.86 6.62
C HIS A 59 -29.48 3.52 5.91
N GLN A 60 -30.51 3.87 6.67
CA GLN A 60 -31.67 4.61 6.19
C GLN A 60 -31.55 6.05 6.67
N GLY A 61 -31.56 7.01 5.74
CA GLY A 61 -31.35 8.42 6.04
C GLY A 61 -30.24 8.99 5.19
N GLU A 62 -29.62 10.05 5.70
CA GLU A 62 -28.66 10.82 4.94
C GLU A 62 -27.20 10.39 5.23
N PRO A 63 -26.25 10.61 4.30
CA PRO A 63 -24.86 10.16 4.48
C PRO A 63 -24.16 10.68 5.74
N TRP A 64 -24.55 11.84 6.28
CA TRP A 64 -23.99 12.41 7.51
C TRP A 64 -24.55 11.80 8.79
N GLU A 65 -25.61 11.01 8.71
CA GLU A 65 -26.26 10.36 9.86
C GLU A 65 -25.74 8.94 10.11
N VAL A 66 -24.87 8.43 9.22
CA VAL A 66 -24.33 7.07 9.29
C VAL A 66 -23.60 6.86 10.63
N PRO A 67 -24.09 5.96 11.51
CA PRO A 67 -23.48 5.74 12.81
C PRO A 67 -22.25 4.84 12.72
N LEU A 68 -21.37 4.91 13.72
CA LEU A 68 -20.18 4.05 13.83
C LEU A 68 -20.52 2.56 13.80
N SER A 69 -21.67 2.17 14.35
CA SER A 69 -22.14 0.77 14.35
C SER A 69 -22.33 0.19 12.94
N VAL A 70 -22.68 1.00 11.94
CA VAL A 70 -22.74 0.56 10.54
C VAL A 70 -21.35 0.17 10.08
N LEU A 71 -20.34 1.01 10.35
CA LEU A 71 -18.95 0.76 9.97
C LEU A 71 -18.36 -0.48 10.66
N GLU A 72 -18.70 -0.70 11.93
CA GLU A 72 -18.25 -1.89 12.68
C GLU A 72 -18.83 -3.18 12.10
N ASN A 73 -20.08 -3.14 11.64
CA ASN A 73 -20.78 -4.31 11.14
C ASN A 73 -20.40 -4.70 9.70
N LEU A 74 -19.74 -3.81 8.93
CA LEU A 74 -19.26 -4.10 7.58
C LEU A 74 -18.29 -5.29 7.55
N ARG A 75 -18.60 -6.27 6.71
CA ARG A 75 -17.80 -7.48 6.48
C ARG A 75 -16.87 -7.27 5.30
N ARG A 76 -15.90 -8.17 5.15
CA ARG A 76 -14.95 -8.16 4.03
C ARG A 76 -15.64 -8.26 2.67
N GLU A 77 -16.76 -8.99 2.62
CA GLU A 77 -17.59 -9.13 1.43
C GLU A 77 -18.22 -7.80 1.03
N ASP A 78 -18.72 -7.03 1.99
CA ASP A 78 -19.30 -5.70 1.74
C ASP A 78 -18.26 -4.75 1.12
N ILE A 79 -17.01 -4.80 1.58
CA ILE A 79 -15.92 -4.03 0.96
C ILE A 79 -15.61 -4.51 -0.46
N THR A 80 -15.79 -5.81 -0.73
CA THR A 80 -15.63 -6.38 -2.08
C THR A 80 -16.76 -5.91 -3.01
N ASN A 81 -17.97 -5.80 -2.48
CA ASN A 81 -19.12 -5.23 -3.19
C ASN A 81 -18.88 -3.76 -3.50
N PHE A 82 -18.39 -2.97 -2.54
CA PHE A 82 -17.99 -1.58 -2.80
C PHE A 82 -16.94 -1.49 -3.91
N GLN A 83 -15.89 -2.32 -3.89
CA GLN A 83 -14.89 -2.33 -4.96
C GLN A 83 -15.50 -2.67 -6.34
N SER A 84 -16.50 -3.54 -6.37
CA SER A 84 -17.24 -3.89 -7.59
C SER A 84 -18.14 -2.76 -8.06
N TYR A 85 -18.81 -2.06 -7.15
CA TYR A 85 -19.58 -0.85 -7.41
C TYR A 85 -18.70 0.23 -8.05
N LEU A 86 -17.50 0.46 -7.51
CA LEU A 86 -16.55 1.42 -8.08
C LEU A 86 -16.18 1.09 -9.53
N LEU A 87 -16.04 -0.18 -9.88
CA LEU A 87 -15.75 -0.60 -11.26
C LEU A 87 -16.93 -0.36 -12.20
N ARG A 88 -18.15 -0.65 -11.75
CA ARG A 88 -19.35 -0.65 -12.60
C ARG A 88 -19.92 0.74 -12.82
N TYR A 89 -19.94 1.58 -11.79
CA TYR A 89 -20.76 2.80 -11.80
C TYR A 89 -19.97 4.11 -11.79
N THR A 90 -18.67 4.08 -11.48
CA THR A 90 -17.93 5.33 -11.18
C THR A 90 -16.93 5.76 -12.25
N LYS A 91 -16.87 5.06 -13.39
CA LYS A 91 -15.83 5.24 -14.44
C LYS A 91 -14.40 5.26 -13.88
N MET A 92 -14.17 4.79 -12.63
CA MET A 92 -12.85 4.66 -12.01
C MET A 92 -12.15 3.40 -12.51
N GLU A 93 -11.95 3.33 -13.81
CA GLU A 93 -11.24 2.24 -14.47
C GLU A 93 -9.77 2.19 -14.04
N LYS A 94 -9.19 3.36 -13.73
CA LYS A 94 -7.81 3.47 -13.27
C LYS A 94 -7.65 2.84 -11.88
N ARG A 95 -6.81 1.80 -11.83
CA ARG A 95 -6.42 1.12 -10.60
C ARG A 95 -5.81 2.07 -9.55
N SER A 96 -5.11 3.12 -9.99
CA SER A 96 -4.55 4.13 -9.09
C SER A 96 -5.63 4.88 -8.31
N SER A 97 -6.75 5.25 -8.95
CA SER A 97 -7.89 5.90 -8.28
C SER A 97 -8.55 4.98 -7.26
N ARG A 98 -8.75 3.69 -7.60
CA ARG A 98 -9.28 2.71 -6.66
C ARG A 98 -8.34 2.47 -5.47
N ASN A 99 -7.04 2.35 -5.73
CA ASN A 99 -6.06 2.21 -4.65
C ASN A 99 -6.05 3.44 -3.74
N ARG A 100 -6.22 4.65 -4.29
CA ARG A 100 -6.35 5.88 -3.49
C ARG A 100 -7.58 5.85 -2.59
N MET A 101 -8.74 5.47 -3.13
CA MET A 101 -9.98 5.29 -2.38
C MET A 101 -9.81 4.29 -1.23
N ILE A 102 -9.20 3.12 -1.49
CA ILE A 102 -8.95 2.14 -0.42
C ILE A 102 -7.96 2.69 0.61
N SER A 103 -6.92 3.43 0.20
CA SER A 103 -5.98 4.06 1.12
C SER A 103 -6.64 5.13 2.00
N SER A 104 -7.52 5.96 1.45
CA SER A 104 -8.21 7.00 2.22
C SER A 104 -9.15 6.39 3.26
N LEU A 105 -9.88 5.34 2.88
CA LEU A 105 -10.74 4.58 3.81
C LEU A 105 -9.92 3.88 4.90
N LYS A 106 -8.80 3.24 4.55
CA LYS A 106 -7.89 2.65 5.55
C LYS A 106 -7.39 3.68 6.55
N SER A 107 -7.06 4.88 6.09
CA SER A 107 -6.58 5.97 6.96
C SER A 107 -7.66 6.42 7.95
N LEU A 108 -8.92 6.56 7.50
CA LEU A 108 -10.04 6.91 8.37
C LEU A 108 -10.33 5.80 9.39
N PHE A 109 -10.49 4.56 8.93
CA PHE A 109 -10.78 3.43 9.82
C PHE A 109 -9.67 3.20 10.84
N HIS A 110 -8.41 3.35 10.44
CA HIS A 110 -7.28 3.25 11.35
C HIS A 110 -7.35 4.32 12.45
N TYR A 111 -7.63 5.58 12.07
CA TYR A 111 -7.80 6.67 13.03
C TYR A 111 -8.92 6.38 14.05
N LEU A 112 -10.10 5.97 13.57
CA LEU A 112 -11.24 5.65 14.44
C LEU A 112 -10.97 4.47 15.37
N SER A 113 -10.17 3.49 14.93
CA SER A 113 -9.92 2.27 15.72
C SER A 113 -8.69 2.33 16.63
N GLN A 114 -7.75 3.26 16.41
CA GLN A 114 -6.43 3.22 17.06
C GLN A 114 -5.91 4.57 17.56
N ILE A 115 -6.48 5.69 17.10
CA ILE A 115 -5.96 7.03 17.42
C ILE A 115 -6.98 7.84 18.22
N HIS A 116 -8.26 7.78 17.85
CA HIS A 116 -9.31 8.48 18.58
C HIS A 116 -9.94 7.56 19.62
N GLU A 117 -9.99 8.05 20.85
CA GLU A 117 -10.60 7.39 22.00
C GLU A 117 -11.85 8.17 22.45
N ASP A 118 -12.81 7.49 23.08
CA ASP A 118 -13.96 8.11 23.73
C ASP A 118 -13.59 8.66 25.13
N GLU A 119 -14.57 9.21 25.83
CA GLU A 119 -14.37 9.74 27.20
C GLU A 119 -13.91 8.67 28.21
N ASN A 120 -14.12 7.39 27.91
CA ASN A 120 -13.72 6.25 28.74
C ASN A 120 -12.34 5.69 28.35
N GLY A 121 -11.71 6.22 27.30
CA GLY A 121 -10.46 5.71 26.75
C GLY A 121 -10.62 4.52 25.80
N ASP A 122 -11.86 4.16 25.42
CA ASP A 122 -12.12 3.09 24.47
C ASP A 122 -12.03 3.61 23.02
N PRO A 123 -11.52 2.80 22.06
CA PRO A 123 -11.52 3.20 20.65
C PRO A 123 -12.94 3.39 20.11
N LEU A 124 -13.14 4.42 19.27
CA LEU A 124 -14.44 4.67 18.62
C LEU A 124 -14.90 3.50 17.75
N LEU A 125 -13.96 2.75 17.18
CA LEU A 125 -14.25 1.60 16.32
C LEU A 125 -13.55 0.34 16.84
N LYS A 126 -14.31 -0.59 17.43
CA LYS A 126 -13.81 -1.86 17.96
C LYS A 126 -13.40 -2.82 16.85
N ARG A 127 -14.17 -2.87 15.77
CA ARG A 127 -13.90 -3.76 14.61
C ARG A 127 -13.51 -2.99 13.36
N ASN A 128 -12.23 -3.09 12.99
CA ASN A 128 -11.72 -2.51 11.76
C ASN A 128 -11.67 -3.54 10.60
N VAL A 129 -12.67 -3.51 9.71
CA VAL A 129 -12.69 -4.36 8.51
C VAL A 129 -11.61 -3.96 7.48
N MET A 130 -11.32 -2.67 7.37
CA MET A 130 -10.38 -2.12 6.38
C MET A 130 -8.93 -2.56 6.63
N ALA A 131 -8.57 -2.88 7.88
CA ALA A 131 -7.27 -3.49 8.22
C ALA A 131 -7.04 -4.84 7.52
N LYS A 132 -8.12 -5.58 7.23
CA LYS A 132 -8.08 -6.91 6.58
C LYS A 132 -8.12 -6.84 5.05
N VAL A 133 -8.28 -5.64 4.47
CA VAL A 133 -8.42 -5.46 3.02
C VAL A 133 -7.04 -5.39 2.39
N GLU A 134 -6.70 -6.35 1.54
CA GLU A 134 -5.44 -6.30 0.80
C GLU A 134 -5.50 -5.27 -0.33
N MET A 135 -4.47 -4.43 -0.41
CA MET A 135 -4.30 -3.57 -1.57
C MET A 135 -3.62 -4.37 -2.67
N LYS A 136 -4.30 -4.55 -3.80
CA LYS A 136 -3.66 -5.14 -4.97
C LYS A 136 -2.57 -4.17 -5.45
N SER A 137 -1.32 -4.41 -5.09
CA SER A 137 -0.17 -3.64 -5.60
C SER A 137 -0.10 -3.76 -7.11
N ALA A 138 0.14 -2.65 -7.82
CA ALA A 138 0.53 -2.74 -9.23
C ALA A 138 1.67 -3.77 -9.35
N LYS A 139 1.62 -4.66 -10.34
CA LYS A 139 2.73 -5.59 -10.60
C LYS A 139 3.97 -4.70 -10.76
N LYS A 140 4.85 -4.70 -9.76
CA LYS A 140 6.06 -3.88 -9.79
C LYS A 140 6.83 -4.33 -11.02
N THR A 141 7.19 -3.40 -11.89
CA THR A 141 8.06 -3.74 -13.00
C THR A 141 9.37 -4.34 -12.45
N PRO A 142 10.05 -5.25 -13.17
CA PRO A 142 11.34 -5.79 -12.72
C PRO A 142 12.34 -4.69 -12.31
N ARG A 143 12.25 -3.52 -12.97
CA ARG A 143 13.03 -2.33 -12.66
C ARG A 143 12.68 -1.71 -11.31
N GLU A 144 11.41 -1.54 -10.98
CA GLU A 144 10.97 -1.04 -9.66
C GLU A 144 11.21 -2.06 -8.53
N GLN A 145 11.20 -3.36 -8.84
CA GLN A 145 11.62 -4.39 -7.90
C GLN A 145 13.12 -4.27 -7.64
N ALA A 146 13.95 -4.19 -8.69
CA ALA A 146 15.39 -4.03 -8.56
C ALA A 146 15.78 -2.75 -7.80
N GLU A 147 15.11 -1.63 -8.03
CA GLU A 147 15.37 -0.38 -7.30
C GLU A 147 14.95 -0.45 -5.82
N ASN A 148 13.83 -1.13 -5.50
CA ASN A 148 13.47 -1.39 -4.10
C ASN A 148 14.44 -2.36 -3.43
N PHE A 149 14.90 -3.40 -4.12
CA PHE A 149 15.95 -4.30 -3.65
C PHE A 149 17.27 -3.56 -3.40
N LYS A 150 17.65 -2.61 -4.26
CA LYS A 150 18.83 -1.75 -4.03
C LYS A 150 18.65 -0.88 -2.79
N LYS A 151 17.47 -0.25 -2.63
CA LYS A 151 17.17 0.59 -1.46
C LYS A 151 17.15 -0.19 -0.14
N SER A 152 16.61 -1.41 -0.13
CA SER A 152 16.61 -2.26 1.07
C SER A 152 17.99 -2.86 1.35
N SER A 153 18.74 -3.26 0.31
CA SER A 153 20.12 -3.76 0.47
C SER A 153 21.13 -2.69 0.89
N LEU A 154 20.88 -1.42 0.58
CA LEU A 154 21.66 -0.28 1.07
C LEU A 154 21.48 -0.02 2.58
N GLN A 155 20.36 -0.45 3.19
CA GLN A 155 20.12 -0.34 4.63
C GLN A 155 20.73 -1.50 5.44
N ILE A 156 21.11 -2.60 4.78
CA ILE A 156 21.76 -3.74 5.43
C ILE A 156 23.27 -3.48 5.49
N SER A 157 23.64 -2.72 6.51
CA SER A 157 24.97 -2.53 7.12
C SER A 157 26.12 -3.43 6.63
N GLY A 158 27.20 -2.78 6.19
CA GLY A 158 28.62 -3.09 6.51
C GLY A 158 29.27 -4.42 6.08
N ARG A 159 28.54 -5.55 5.99
CA ARG A 159 29.13 -6.89 5.81
C ARG A 159 29.32 -7.32 4.36
N ASN A 160 28.67 -6.67 3.40
CA ASN A 160 28.63 -7.13 2.00
C ASN A 160 29.72 -6.57 1.06
N ARG A 161 30.66 -5.74 1.57
CA ARG A 161 31.75 -5.22 0.72
C ARG A 161 32.70 -6.33 0.25
N ARG A 162 32.88 -7.39 1.06
CA ARG A 162 33.67 -8.58 0.70
C ARG A 162 32.98 -9.46 -0.36
N PHE A 163 31.66 -9.60 -0.29
CA PHE A 163 30.89 -10.41 -1.25
C PHE A 163 30.79 -9.73 -2.62
N LEU A 164 30.56 -8.40 -2.65
CA LEU A 164 30.58 -7.61 -3.90
C LEU A 164 31.97 -7.57 -4.56
N GLY A 165 33.05 -7.54 -3.76
CA GLY A 165 34.42 -7.66 -4.27
C GLY A 165 34.73 -9.05 -4.87
N PHE A 166 34.19 -10.11 -4.28
CA PHE A 166 34.29 -11.48 -4.78
C PHE A 166 33.51 -11.67 -6.09
N CYS A 167 32.26 -11.21 -6.15
CA CYS A 167 31.46 -11.21 -7.38
C CYS A 167 32.10 -10.35 -8.49
N GLY A 168 32.73 -9.23 -8.14
CA GLY A 168 33.41 -8.34 -9.08
C GLY A 168 34.70 -8.93 -9.68
N LYS A 169 35.43 -9.78 -8.94
CA LYS A 169 36.59 -10.53 -9.46
C LYS A 169 36.17 -11.66 -10.39
N SER A 170 35.17 -12.46 -9.98
CA SER A 170 34.65 -13.56 -10.80
C SER A 170 34.01 -13.08 -12.11
N LEU A 171 33.33 -11.92 -12.10
CA LEU A 171 32.78 -11.33 -13.33
C LEU A 171 33.86 -10.81 -14.28
N ARG A 172 35.01 -10.35 -13.77
CA ARG A 172 36.07 -9.77 -14.60
C ARG A 172 36.84 -10.85 -15.38
N GLU A 173 37.03 -12.02 -14.78
CA GLU A 173 37.60 -13.20 -15.44
C GLU A 173 36.61 -13.90 -16.39
N SER A 174 35.30 -13.78 -16.13
CA SER A 174 34.24 -14.41 -16.95
C SER A 174 33.71 -13.53 -18.09
N ARG A 175 34.10 -12.24 -18.14
CA ARG A 175 33.58 -11.24 -19.08
C ARG A 175 33.88 -11.54 -20.54
N SER A 176 34.99 -12.20 -20.85
CA SER A 176 35.31 -12.64 -22.21
C SER A 176 34.43 -13.81 -22.68
N ARG A 177 33.90 -14.62 -21.76
CA ARG A 177 33.14 -15.85 -22.06
C ARG A 177 31.62 -15.72 -21.90
N LEU A 178 31.15 -14.58 -21.39
CA LEU A 178 29.73 -14.22 -21.30
C LEU A 178 29.25 -13.35 -22.48
N ALA A 179 30.15 -12.99 -23.40
CA ALA A 179 29.80 -12.25 -24.61
C ALA A 179 28.82 -13.08 -25.47
N GLY A 180 27.61 -12.53 -25.68
CA GLY A 180 26.57 -13.13 -26.52
C GLY A 180 25.35 -13.73 -25.79
N LYS A 181 25.33 -13.78 -24.45
CA LYS A 181 24.15 -14.27 -23.70
C LYS A 181 23.14 -13.17 -23.43
N ARG A 182 21.86 -13.40 -23.76
CA ARG A 182 20.83 -12.34 -23.80
C ARG A 182 20.00 -12.27 -22.53
N THR A 183 20.07 -13.28 -21.66
CA THR A 183 19.30 -13.31 -20.41
C THR A 183 20.12 -13.74 -19.19
N CYS A 184 19.72 -13.26 -18.00
CA CYS A 184 20.40 -13.57 -16.74
C CYS A 184 20.38 -15.07 -16.40
N GLN A 185 19.36 -15.81 -16.84
CA GLN A 185 19.27 -17.26 -16.62
C GLN A 185 20.34 -18.03 -17.40
N GLU A 186 20.63 -17.64 -18.65
CA GLU A 186 21.66 -18.28 -19.47
C GLU A 186 23.07 -18.02 -18.91
N ALA A 187 23.32 -16.81 -18.39
CA ALA A 187 24.57 -16.48 -17.72
C ALA A 187 24.77 -17.33 -16.45
N PHE A 188 23.70 -17.50 -15.66
CA PHE A 188 23.75 -18.27 -14.42
C PHE A 188 23.93 -19.78 -14.66
N ALA A 189 23.24 -20.36 -15.64
CA ALA A 189 23.41 -21.76 -16.03
C ALA A 189 24.83 -22.08 -16.54
N THR A 190 25.48 -21.11 -17.18
CA THR A 190 26.87 -21.23 -17.64
C THR A 190 27.85 -21.26 -16.48
N LEU A 191 27.65 -20.36 -15.51
CA LEU A 191 28.45 -20.32 -14.28
C LEU A 191 28.28 -21.60 -13.45
N LEU A 192 27.08 -22.18 -13.41
CA LEU A 192 26.81 -23.48 -12.78
C LEU A 192 27.52 -24.65 -13.49
N ARG A 193 27.53 -24.69 -14.83
CA ARG A 193 28.26 -25.72 -15.59
C ARG A 193 29.78 -25.63 -15.41
N ILE A 194 30.34 -24.43 -15.36
CA ILE A 194 31.76 -24.21 -15.07
C ILE A 194 32.11 -24.73 -13.66
N LYS A 195 31.19 -24.60 -12.71
CA LYS A 195 31.35 -25.08 -11.33
C LYS A 195 31.34 -26.61 -11.19
N GLN A 196 30.63 -27.32 -12.08
CA GLN A 196 30.56 -28.79 -12.06
C GLN A 196 31.79 -29.46 -12.69
N GLY A 197 32.58 -28.74 -13.50
CA GLY A 197 33.81 -29.26 -14.10
C GLY A 197 35.09 -29.06 -13.27
N ALA A 198 35.05 -28.17 -12.26
CA ALA A 198 36.20 -27.91 -11.39
C ALA A 198 35.94 -28.55 -10.02
N GLY A 199 36.50 -29.73 -9.78
CA GLY A 199 36.33 -30.54 -8.57
C GLY A 199 36.91 -29.91 -7.29
N PHE A 200 36.42 -28.74 -6.89
CA PHE A 200 36.74 -28.09 -5.62
C PHE A 200 35.52 -28.07 -4.71
N GLY A 201 35.58 -28.88 -3.65
CA GLY A 201 34.60 -28.93 -2.58
C GLY A 201 34.62 -27.64 -1.75
N PHE A 202 33.57 -26.84 -1.88
CA PHE A 202 33.26 -25.79 -0.91
C PHE A 202 31.88 -26.07 -0.32
N HIS A 203 31.87 -26.39 0.98
CA HIS A 203 30.68 -26.65 1.76
C HIS A 203 29.96 -25.31 2.04
N PHE A 204 28.71 -25.18 1.58
CA PHE A 204 27.84 -24.04 1.86
C PHE A 204 26.69 -24.51 2.76
N PRO A 205 26.77 -24.35 4.09
CA PRO A 205 25.75 -24.91 5.00
C PRO A 205 24.39 -24.21 4.93
N HIS A 206 24.32 -22.99 4.37
CA HIS A 206 23.09 -22.17 4.42
C HIS A 206 22.38 -21.92 3.09
N PHE A 207 22.83 -22.51 1.97
CA PHE A 207 22.24 -22.20 0.67
C PHE A 207 21.02 -23.07 0.30
N ARG A 208 20.77 -24.17 1.03
CA ARG A 208 19.60 -25.04 0.78
C ARG A 208 18.25 -24.41 1.15
N GLN A 209 18.24 -23.34 1.96
CA GLN A 209 17.01 -22.66 2.37
C GLN A 209 16.49 -21.64 1.34
N TRP A 210 17.18 -21.41 0.23
CA TRP A 210 16.79 -20.41 -0.79
C TRP A 210 16.20 -21.02 -2.07
N LEU A 211 16.04 -22.34 -2.14
CA LEU A 211 15.42 -23.04 -3.28
C LEU A 211 14.04 -23.63 -2.97
N THR A 212 13.55 -23.47 -1.73
CA THR A 212 12.17 -23.82 -1.35
C THR A 212 11.57 -22.64 -0.60
N GLY A 213 11.01 -21.70 -1.36
CA GLY A 213 10.41 -20.45 -0.87
C GLY A 213 10.13 -19.51 -2.02
#